data_AF-A0A254NN00-F1
#
_entry.id   AF-A0A254NN00-F1
#
_cell.length_a   1.000
_cell.length_b   1.000
_cell.length_c   1.000
_cell.angle_alpha   90.00
_cell.angle_beta   90.00
_cell.angle_gamma   90.00
#
_symmetry.space_group_name_H-M   'P 1'
#
loop_
_entity.id
_entity.type
_entity.pdbx_description
1 polymer ?
#
loop_
_entity_poly.entity_id
_entity_poly.type
_entity_poly.pdbx_seq_one_letter_code
_entity_poly.pdbx_strand_id
1 'polypeptide(L)'
;MNLLERVKKVEQTARKPMLALLIAALASTGFASAEASAAASLRTRAENAYFAGRTDVHLYRLGSDVTPEEARTGVVYPSRYVPVKELFGGQVDAIRWNPAAKTVSVVQGGRSAVLNFSGRAIPPGDGQVVLPATWTKMDRGRAMIDIYTLAYVLDRYGDAFDDAEREAWNRKLGFLGISSIETIPDVRSSGSSIYVTFADD
;
A
#
# COMPACT_ATOMS: atom_id res chain seq x y z
N MET A 1 18.04 36.97 80.51
CA MET A 1 19.36 36.52 81.01
C MET A 1 19.72 35.27 80.22
N ASN A 2 20.57 35.41 79.19
CA ASN A 2 22.02 35.14 79.25
C ASN A 2 22.29 33.63 79.49
N LEU A 3 23.17 32.92 78.80
CA LEU A 3 24.19 33.19 77.78
C LEU A 3 24.77 31.80 77.41
N LEU A 4 25.26 31.61 76.17
CA LEU A 4 26.50 30.89 75.76
C LEU A 4 27.00 29.68 76.62
N GLU A 5 27.33 28.49 76.09
CA GLU A 5 28.56 28.11 75.34
C GLU A 5 28.46 26.60 74.98
N ARG A 6 28.62 26.16 73.72
CA ARG A 6 29.85 25.74 73.01
C ARG A 6 30.72 24.65 73.71
N VAL A 7 31.07 23.59 72.95
CA VAL A 7 32.44 23.10 72.61
C VAL A 7 32.61 21.54 72.57
N LYS A 8 33.30 21.07 71.50
CA LYS A 8 34.06 19.80 71.24
C LYS A 8 33.26 18.51 71.03
N LYS A 9 33.26 17.84 69.86
CA LYS A 9 34.33 17.26 68.98
C LYS A 9 35.05 16.07 69.64
N VAL A 10 34.92 14.87 69.07
CA VAL A 10 35.98 13.92 68.69
C VAL A 10 35.34 12.61 68.16
N GLU A 11 35.90 12.15 67.04
CA GLU A 11 35.65 10.89 66.32
C GLU A 11 35.96 9.66 67.17
N GLN A 12 35.31 8.52 66.91
CA GLN A 12 36.02 7.27 66.56
C GLN A 12 35.07 6.08 66.28
N THR A 13 35.26 5.53 65.08
CA THR A 13 35.43 4.10 64.77
C THR A 13 34.21 3.16 64.78
N ALA A 14 33.76 2.90 63.56
CA ALA A 14 33.37 1.62 62.97
C ALA A 14 33.23 0.38 63.89
N ARG A 15 32.03 -0.24 63.84
CA ARG A 15 31.82 -1.70 63.80
C ARG A 15 30.39 -2.00 63.30
N LYS A 16 30.28 -2.48 62.06
CA LYS A 16 29.22 -3.41 61.61
C LYS A 16 29.61 -4.79 62.15
N PRO A 17 28.68 -5.66 62.60
CA PRO A 17 27.66 -6.33 61.77
C PRO A 17 26.30 -6.34 62.51
N MET A 18 25.14 -6.82 62.02
CA MET A 18 24.81 -7.96 61.18
C MET A 18 23.31 -7.84 60.81
N LEU A 19 22.95 -8.28 59.60
CA LEU A 19 21.65 -8.77 59.13
C LEU A 19 20.35 -8.31 59.82
N ALA A 20 19.52 -7.59 59.06
CA ALA A 20 18.10 -7.95 58.90
C ALA A 20 17.67 -7.62 57.48
N LEU A 21 17.43 -8.70 56.73
CA LEU A 21 16.92 -8.72 55.36
C LEU A 21 15.45 -8.27 55.38
N LEU A 22 15.08 -7.23 54.65
CA LEU A 22 13.68 -7.01 54.27
C LEU A 22 13.60 -6.79 52.76
N ILE A 23 13.15 -7.83 52.07
CA ILE A 23 12.83 -7.82 50.64
C ILE A 23 11.45 -7.15 50.52
N ALA A 24 11.42 -5.92 50.01
CA ALA A 24 10.20 -5.31 49.51
C ALA A 24 10.29 -5.28 47.98
N ALA A 25 9.66 -6.26 47.35
CA ALA A 25 9.45 -6.32 45.92
C ALA A 25 8.47 -5.21 45.52
N LEU A 26 8.99 -4.13 44.93
CA LEU A 26 8.19 -3.18 44.16
C LEU A 26 8.28 -3.56 42.69
N ALA A 27 7.35 -4.44 42.31
CA ALA A 27 6.90 -4.56 40.95
C ALA A 27 6.22 -3.26 40.54
N SER A 28 6.76 -2.57 39.55
CA SER A 28 5.96 -1.70 38.70
C SER A 28 6.67 -1.40 37.39
N THR A 29 6.07 -2.03 36.37
CA THR A 29 5.86 -1.50 35.03
C THR A 29 7.11 -1.27 34.19
N GLY A 30 7.63 -2.38 33.66
CA GLY A 30 8.14 -2.34 32.29
C GLY A 30 7.00 -1.87 31.39
N PHE A 31 7.09 -0.64 30.89
CA PHE A 31 6.38 -0.29 29.66
C PHE A 31 7.00 -1.17 28.58
N ALA A 32 6.39 -2.32 28.32
CA ALA A 32 6.50 -2.91 27.01
C ALA A 32 5.85 -1.88 26.07
N SER A 33 6.68 -1.01 25.50
CA SER A 33 6.32 -0.33 24.27
C SER A 33 5.95 -1.44 23.31
N ALA A 34 4.66 -1.66 23.11
CA ALA A 34 4.20 -2.37 21.94
C ALA A 34 4.74 -1.56 20.76
N GLU A 35 5.85 -2.00 20.20
CA GLU A 35 6.24 -1.58 18.86
C GLU A 35 5.06 -1.97 17.99
N ALA A 36 4.22 -0.98 17.68
CA ALA A 36 3.23 -1.11 16.64
C ALA A 36 4.04 -1.38 15.37
N SER A 37 4.20 -2.67 15.05
CA SER A 37 4.68 -3.11 13.76
C SER A 37 3.86 -2.35 12.74
N ALA A 38 4.50 -1.42 12.02
CA ALA A 38 3.82 -0.65 11.01
C ALA A 38 3.21 -1.68 10.05
N ALA A 39 1.88 -1.70 9.94
CA ALA A 39 1.18 -2.65 9.09
C ALA A 39 1.80 -2.61 7.69
N ALA A 40 2.10 -3.79 7.13
CA ALA A 40 2.71 -3.89 5.81
C ALA A 40 1.88 -3.08 4.79
N SER A 41 2.53 -2.35 3.88
CA SER A 41 1.82 -1.53 2.90
C SER A 41 0.87 -2.38 2.03
N LEU A 42 -0.20 -1.78 1.49
CA LEU A 42 -1.14 -2.49 0.62
C LEU A 42 -0.44 -3.14 -0.59
N ARG A 43 0.61 -2.51 -1.14
CA ARG A 43 1.44 -3.10 -2.20
C ARG A 43 2.19 -4.35 -1.73
N THR A 44 2.73 -4.34 -0.52
CA THR A 44 3.40 -5.49 0.09
C THR A 44 2.41 -6.63 0.33
N ARG A 45 1.19 -6.33 0.80
CA ARG A 45 0.14 -7.34 0.98
C ARG A 45 -0.28 -7.95 -0.36
N ALA A 46 -0.47 -7.14 -1.40
CA ALA A 46 -0.74 -7.59 -2.75
C ALA A 46 0.39 -8.47 -3.33
N GLU A 47 1.65 -8.13 -3.03
CA GLU A 47 2.81 -8.91 -3.44
C GLU A 47 2.83 -10.30 -2.80
N ASN A 48 2.51 -10.38 -1.51
CA ASN A 48 2.39 -11.65 -0.80
C ASN A 48 1.20 -12.48 -1.30
N ALA A 49 0.09 -11.84 -1.66
CA ALA A 49 -1.11 -12.51 -2.16
C ALA A 49 -0.96 -13.07 -3.58
N TYR A 50 -0.39 -12.29 -4.51
CA TYR A 50 -0.42 -12.62 -5.94
C TYR A 50 0.94 -12.65 -6.64
N PHE A 51 1.89 -11.80 -6.24
CA PHE A 51 3.14 -11.68 -6.99
C PHE A 51 4.07 -12.84 -6.67
N ALA A 52 4.36 -13.13 -5.40
CA ALA A 52 5.23 -14.24 -4.95
C ALA A 52 6.49 -14.50 -5.82
N GLY A 53 7.12 -13.44 -6.34
CA GLY A 53 8.31 -13.53 -7.20
C GLY A 53 8.06 -13.83 -8.68
N ARG A 54 6.79 -13.82 -9.13
CA ARG A 54 6.41 -14.00 -10.54
C ARG A 54 6.94 -12.87 -11.41
N THR A 55 7.37 -13.15 -12.62
CA THR A 55 8.07 -12.18 -13.48
C THR A 55 7.19 -11.62 -14.58
N ASP A 56 6.20 -12.40 -15.01
CA ASP A 56 5.42 -12.11 -16.21
C ASP A 56 3.93 -11.93 -15.88
N VAL A 57 3.28 -11.08 -16.64
CA VAL A 57 1.84 -10.83 -16.59
C VAL A 57 1.28 -11.11 -17.96
N HIS A 58 0.34 -12.04 -18.05
CA HIS A 58 -0.50 -12.23 -19.23
C HIS A 58 -1.83 -11.51 -18.99
N LEU A 59 -1.96 -10.30 -19.51
CA LEU A 59 -3.11 -9.43 -19.28
C LEU A 59 -4.22 -9.72 -20.29
N TYR A 60 -5.41 -10.03 -19.80
CA TYR A 60 -6.63 -10.16 -20.56
C TYR A 60 -7.58 -9.04 -20.16
N ARG A 61 -8.15 -8.36 -21.16
CA ARG A 61 -9.21 -7.37 -20.95
C ARG A 61 -10.53 -7.96 -21.41
N LEU A 62 -11.59 -7.73 -20.64
CA LEU A 62 -12.94 -8.21 -20.92
C LEU A 62 -13.92 -7.05 -20.78
N GLY A 63 -14.90 -6.96 -21.67
CA GLY A 63 -15.93 -5.90 -21.69
C GLY A 63 -16.53 -5.75 -23.08
N SER A 64 -17.67 -5.07 -23.19
CA SER A 64 -18.38 -4.81 -24.47
C SER A 64 -17.48 -4.18 -25.54
N ASP A 65 -16.61 -3.25 -25.14
CA ASP A 65 -15.74 -2.47 -26.02
C ASP A 65 -14.36 -3.12 -26.27
N VAL A 66 -14.13 -4.33 -25.74
CA VAL A 66 -12.89 -5.09 -25.97
C VAL A 66 -13.07 -6.06 -27.13
N THR A 67 -12.09 -6.09 -28.04
CA THR A 67 -12.18 -6.99 -29.20
C THR A 67 -12.13 -8.47 -28.77
N PRO A 68 -12.85 -9.38 -29.45
CA PRO A 68 -12.78 -10.81 -29.14
C PRO A 68 -11.39 -11.43 -29.29
N GLU A 69 -10.51 -10.82 -30.09
CA GLU A 69 -9.12 -11.25 -30.19
C GLU A 69 -8.35 -10.88 -28.93
N GLU A 70 -8.39 -9.62 -28.51
CA GLU A 70 -7.74 -9.13 -27.28
C GLU A 70 -8.21 -9.90 -26.04
N ALA A 71 -9.52 -10.17 -25.94
CA ALA A 71 -10.10 -10.95 -24.85
C ALA A 71 -9.62 -12.42 -24.81
N ARG A 72 -9.23 -13.00 -25.94
CA ARG A 72 -8.82 -14.42 -26.04
C ARG A 72 -7.32 -14.63 -25.99
N THR A 73 -6.54 -13.73 -26.58
CA THR A 73 -5.09 -13.91 -26.70
C THR A 73 -4.33 -13.26 -25.55
N GLY A 74 -4.85 -12.17 -24.99
CA GLY A 74 -4.17 -11.36 -23.99
C GLY A 74 -2.85 -10.77 -24.49
N VAL A 75 -2.21 -9.95 -23.65
CA VAL A 75 -0.91 -9.34 -23.92
C VAL A 75 0.07 -9.68 -22.81
N VAL A 76 1.26 -10.13 -23.18
CA VAL A 76 2.30 -10.52 -22.22
C VAL A 76 3.20 -9.32 -21.89
N TYR A 77 3.38 -9.06 -20.61
CA TYR A 77 4.29 -8.07 -20.06
C TYR A 77 5.34 -8.75 -19.16
N PRO A 78 6.64 -8.55 -19.41
CA PRO A 78 7.70 -9.08 -18.55
C PRO A 78 7.92 -8.21 -17.31
N SER A 79 6.83 -7.81 -16.65
CA SER A 79 6.83 -6.97 -15.47
C SER A 79 5.44 -6.95 -14.81
N ARG A 80 5.41 -6.78 -13.49
CA ARG A 80 4.18 -6.39 -12.75
C ARG A 80 3.62 -5.01 -13.12
N TYR A 81 4.35 -4.23 -13.90
CA TYR A 81 3.92 -2.91 -14.31
C TYR A 81 3.40 -2.97 -15.74
N VAL A 82 2.12 -2.66 -15.91
CA VAL A 82 1.47 -2.62 -17.22
C VAL A 82 1.26 -1.16 -17.67
N PRO A 83 1.34 -0.83 -18.97
CA PRO A 83 1.11 0.52 -19.45
C PRO A 83 -0.34 0.94 -19.23
N VAL A 84 -0.55 2.11 -18.62
CA VAL A 84 -1.89 2.65 -18.30
C VAL A 84 -2.75 2.78 -19.55
N LYS A 85 -2.15 3.23 -20.67
CA LYS A 85 -2.86 3.36 -21.95
C LYS A 85 -3.35 2.02 -22.50
N GLU A 86 -2.59 0.94 -22.27
CA GLU A 86 -2.93 -0.39 -22.77
C GLU A 86 -3.95 -1.07 -21.86
N LEU A 87 -3.90 -0.79 -20.55
CA LEU A 87 -4.88 -1.28 -19.59
C LEU A 87 -6.26 -0.61 -19.73
N PHE A 88 -6.31 0.72 -19.81
CA PHE A 88 -7.57 1.49 -19.77
C PHE A 88 -8.03 2.02 -21.14
N GLY A 89 -7.21 1.89 -22.19
CA GLY A 89 -7.47 2.50 -23.49
C GLY A 89 -8.79 2.02 -24.10
N GLY A 90 -9.68 2.97 -24.40
CA GLY A 90 -10.99 2.67 -24.97
C GLY A 90 -12.00 2.09 -23.98
N GLN A 91 -11.74 2.14 -22.67
CA GLN A 91 -12.68 1.72 -21.60
C GLN A 91 -12.98 2.85 -20.62
N VAL A 92 -12.34 4.00 -20.79
CA VAL A 92 -12.48 5.16 -19.93
C VAL A 92 -12.62 6.41 -20.80
N ASP A 93 -13.29 7.43 -20.27
CA ASP A 93 -13.55 8.70 -20.98
C ASP A 93 -12.26 9.32 -21.54
N ALA A 94 -11.19 9.34 -20.75
CA ALA A 94 -9.91 9.87 -21.21
C ALA A 94 -8.71 9.40 -20.39
N ILE A 95 -7.54 9.36 -21.03
CA ILE A 95 -6.23 9.30 -20.36
C ILE A 95 -5.46 10.56 -20.73
N ARG A 96 -5.18 11.42 -19.74
CA ARG A 96 -4.61 12.76 -19.96
C ARG A 96 -3.24 12.91 -19.31
N TRP A 97 -2.26 13.36 -20.08
CA TRP A 97 -0.95 13.78 -19.57
C TRP A 97 -0.94 15.27 -19.25
N ASN A 98 -0.51 15.63 -18.05
CA ASN A 98 -0.21 17.00 -17.65
C ASN A 98 1.31 17.16 -17.47
N PRO A 99 2.03 17.75 -18.45
CA PRO A 99 3.48 17.90 -18.37
C PRO A 99 3.93 18.86 -17.27
N ALA A 100 3.15 19.90 -16.97
CA ALA A 100 3.49 20.88 -15.95
C ALA A 100 3.45 20.28 -14.55
N ALA A 101 2.42 19.50 -14.25
CA ALA A 101 2.28 18.80 -12.97
C ALA A 101 3.02 17.44 -12.93
N LYS A 102 3.48 16.95 -14.09
CA LYS A 102 4.05 15.60 -14.27
C LYS A 102 3.09 14.50 -13.80
N THR A 103 1.83 14.58 -14.21
CA THR A 103 0.79 13.62 -13.82
C THR A 103 0.09 13.01 -15.03
N VAL A 104 -0.29 11.73 -14.92
CA VAL A 104 -1.28 11.11 -15.83
C VAL A 104 -2.58 10.95 -15.08
N SER A 105 -3.70 11.33 -15.70
CA SER A 105 -5.04 11.12 -15.15
C SER A 105 -5.82 10.12 -16.01
N VAL A 106 -6.39 9.11 -15.36
CA VAL A 106 -7.41 8.21 -15.93
C VAL A 106 -8.76 8.78 -15.52
N VAL A 107 -9.55 9.27 -16.47
CA VAL A 107 -10.81 9.99 -16.24
C VAL A 107 -11.97 9.07 -16.60
N GLN A 108 -12.94 8.96 -15.68
CA GLN A 108 -14.19 8.23 -15.92
C GLN A 108 -15.31 8.86 -15.07
N GLY A 109 -16.44 9.17 -15.70
CA GLY A 109 -17.65 9.63 -15.01
C GLY A 109 -17.43 10.91 -14.20
N GLY A 110 -16.63 11.85 -14.72
CA GLY A 110 -16.30 13.12 -14.05
C GLY A 110 -15.32 13.00 -12.86
N ARG A 111 -14.84 11.80 -12.54
CA ARG A 111 -13.80 11.53 -11.54
C ARG A 111 -12.49 11.14 -12.21
N SER A 112 -11.38 11.21 -11.48
CA SER A 112 -10.09 10.78 -12.05
C SER A 112 -9.15 10.09 -11.06
N ALA A 113 -8.42 9.09 -11.54
CA ALA A 113 -7.28 8.51 -10.84
C ALA A 113 -6.01 9.18 -11.36
N VAL A 114 -5.23 9.76 -10.46
CA VAL A 114 -4.06 10.56 -10.79
C VAL A 114 -2.80 9.80 -10.41
N LEU A 115 -2.00 9.46 -11.42
CA LEU A 115 -0.66 8.94 -11.27
C LEU A 115 0.32 10.12 -11.22
N ASN A 116 1.11 10.20 -10.15
CA ASN A 116 1.99 11.34 -9.89
C ASN A 116 3.46 10.96 -10.05
N PHE A 117 4.12 11.59 -11.01
CA PHE A 117 5.54 11.37 -11.32
C PHE A 117 6.42 12.59 -11.03
N SER A 118 5.89 13.57 -10.29
CA SER A 118 6.62 14.80 -9.92
C SER A 118 7.71 14.58 -8.86
N GLY A 119 7.64 13.46 -8.13
CA GLY A 119 8.48 13.20 -6.97
C GLY A 119 8.07 13.98 -5.70
N ARG A 120 6.95 14.70 -5.74
CA ARG A 120 6.41 15.47 -4.61
C ARG A 120 5.00 15.00 -4.28
N ALA A 121 4.61 15.06 -3.01
CA ALA A 121 3.21 14.85 -2.65
C ALA A 121 2.35 15.94 -3.30
N ILE A 122 1.23 15.54 -3.91
CA ILE A 122 0.22 16.46 -4.42
C ILE A 122 -1.08 16.20 -3.68
N PRO A 123 -1.78 17.25 -3.20
CA PRO A 123 -3.11 17.07 -2.64
C PRO A 123 -4.07 16.66 -3.77
N PRO A 124 -5.03 15.75 -3.53
CA PRO A 124 -6.09 15.49 -4.50
C PRO A 124 -6.96 16.73 -4.66
N GLY A 125 -7.29 17.08 -5.91
CA GLY A 125 -8.38 18.01 -6.20
C GLY A 125 -9.76 17.36 -6.08
N ASP A 126 -10.81 18.15 -6.30
CA ASP A 126 -12.19 17.64 -6.28
C ASP A 126 -12.39 16.52 -7.30
N GLY A 127 -12.98 15.40 -6.85
CA GLY A 127 -13.21 14.21 -7.69
C GLY A 127 -11.94 13.43 -8.06
N GLN A 128 -10.76 13.82 -7.56
CA GLN A 128 -9.50 13.15 -7.87
C GLN A 128 -9.09 12.16 -6.78
N VAL A 129 -8.54 11.03 -7.21
CA VAL A 129 -7.89 10.04 -6.35
C VAL A 129 -6.43 9.96 -6.77
N VAL A 130 -5.52 10.51 -5.98
CA VAL A 130 -4.08 10.42 -6.24
C VAL A 130 -3.59 9.03 -5.81
N LEU A 131 -3.05 8.26 -6.74
CA LEU A 131 -2.54 6.93 -6.46
C LEU A 131 -1.21 7.02 -5.68
N PRO A 132 -0.92 6.06 -4.79
CA PRO A 132 0.37 6.00 -4.12
C PRO A 132 1.49 5.88 -5.14
N ALA A 133 2.57 6.65 -4.93
CA ALA A 133 3.72 6.64 -5.84
C ALA A 133 4.30 5.23 -6.03
N THR A 134 4.21 4.38 -5.00
CA THR A 134 4.68 2.99 -5.04
C THR A 134 3.90 2.10 -6.00
N TRP A 135 2.71 2.50 -6.47
CA TRP A 135 1.89 1.72 -7.41
C TRP A 135 2.18 2.08 -8.86
N THR A 136 3.03 3.07 -9.10
CA THR A 136 3.18 3.67 -10.44
C THR A 136 4.65 3.87 -10.76
N LYS A 137 5.00 3.84 -12.04
CA LYS A 137 6.32 4.27 -12.51
C LYS A 137 6.24 4.83 -13.91
N MET A 138 7.22 5.64 -14.28
CA MET A 138 7.50 5.94 -15.68
C MET A 138 8.51 4.92 -16.21
N ASP A 139 8.24 4.33 -17.36
CA ASP A 139 9.19 3.46 -18.06
C ASP A 139 9.17 3.78 -19.56
N ARG A 140 10.34 4.15 -20.10
CA ARG A 140 10.52 4.53 -21.52
C ARG A 140 9.44 5.50 -22.04
N GLY A 141 9.11 6.52 -21.26
CA GLY A 141 8.11 7.53 -21.61
C GLY A 141 6.64 7.09 -21.47
N ARG A 142 6.38 5.88 -20.99
CA ARG A 142 5.03 5.37 -20.70
C ARG A 142 4.76 5.42 -19.20
N ALA A 143 3.55 5.84 -18.84
CA ALA A 143 3.04 5.68 -17.48
C ALA A 143 2.61 4.23 -17.27
N MET A 144 3.10 3.62 -16.20
CA MET A 144 2.87 2.23 -15.86
C MET A 144 2.23 2.13 -14.48
N ILE A 145 1.39 1.11 -14.29
CA ILE A 145 0.71 0.81 -13.02
C ILE A 145 0.99 -0.62 -12.57
N ASP A 146 1.18 -0.81 -11.27
CA ASP A 146 1.41 -2.10 -10.62
C ASP A 146 0.11 -2.92 -10.63
N ILE A 147 0.00 -3.85 -11.59
CA ILE A 147 -1.24 -4.56 -11.85
C ILE A 147 -1.65 -5.49 -10.70
N TYR A 148 -0.69 -6.09 -9.99
CA TYR A 148 -1.01 -6.95 -8.84
C TYR A 148 -1.58 -6.16 -7.68
N THR A 149 -1.13 -4.92 -7.49
CA THR A 149 -1.70 -4.04 -6.46
C THR A 149 -3.12 -3.65 -6.82
N LEU A 150 -3.35 -3.28 -8.09
CA LEU A 150 -4.70 -2.99 -8.57
C LEU A 150 -5.61 -4.23 -8.47
N ALA A 151 -5.10 -5.41 -8.84
CA ALA A 151 -5.80 -6.69 -8.73
C ALA A 151 -6.21 -6.99 -7.30
N TYR A 152 -5.33 -6.77 -6.31
CA TYR A 152 -5.66 -6.95 -4.90
C TYR A 152 -6.75 -6.01 -4.41
N VAL A 153 -6.72 -4.75 -4.85
CA VAL A 153 -7.77 -3.80 -4.49
C VAL A 153 -9.11 -4.19 -5.10
N LEU A 154 -9.12 -4.52 -6.39
CA LEU A 154 -10.33 -4.75 -7.19
C LEU A 154 -10.61 -6.24 -7.42
N ASP A 155 -10.13 -7.10 -6.51
CA ASP A 155 -10.22 -8.55 -6.69
C ASP A 155 -11.68 -9.00 -6.70
N ARG A 156 -12.01 -9.89 -7.65
CA ARG A 156 -13.34 -10.49 -7.81
C ARG A 156 -13.87 -11.16 -6.53
N TYR A 157 -12.98 -11.77 -5.76
CA TYR A 157 -13.28 -12.45 -4.50
C TYR A 157 -12.74 -11.65 -3.31
N GLY A 158 -12.51 -10.36 -3.49
CA GLY A 158 -11.81 -9.56 -2.50
C GLY A 158 -12.54 -9.40 -1.17
N ASP A 159 -13.84 -9.68 -1.11
CA ASP A 159 -14.64 -9.70 0.12
C ASP A 159 -14.19 -10.81 1.09
N ALA A 160 -13.39 -11.78 0.62
CA ALA A 160 -12.75 -12.78 1.48
C ALA A 160 -11.54 -12.21 2.25
N PHE A 161 -11.03 -11.02 1.89
CA PHE A 161 -9.96 -10.36 2.62
C PHE A 161 -10.52 -9.50 3.75
N ASP A 162 -10.11 -9.80 4.99
CA ASP A 162 -10.30 -8.89 6.13
C ASP A 162 -9.25 -7.76 6.07
N ASP A 163 -9.45 -6.82 5.13
CA ASP A 163 -8.55 -5.69 4.87
C ASP A 163 -9.34 -4.40 4.59
N ALA A 164 -9.58 -3.63 5.65
CA ALA A 164 -10.32 -2.36 5.58
C ALA A 164 -9.63 -1.29 4.71
N GLU A 165 -8.30 -1.29 4.62
CA GLU A 165 -7.57 -0.36 3.75
C GLU A 165 -7.83 -0.70 2.28
N ARG A 166 -7.78 -1.99 1.92
CA ARG A 166 -8.13 -2.49 0.58
C ARG A 166 -9.56 -2.11 0.21
N GLU A 167 -10.53 -2.36 1.08
CA GLU A 167 -11.92 -1.98 0.81
C GLU A 167 -12.09 -0.46 0.61
N ALA A 168 -11.39 0.35 1.40
CA ALA A 168 -11.42 1.80 1.25
C ALA A 168 -10.85 2.22 -0.12
N TRP A 169 -9.79 1.56 -0.60
CA TRP A 169 -9.26 1.78 -1.94
C TRP A 169 -10.20 1.28 -3.04
N ASN A 170 -10.86 0.15 -2.85
CA ASN A 170 -11.86 -0.36 -3.79
C ASN A 170 -12.97 0.68 -3.99
N ARG A 171 -13.57 1.17 -2.90
CA ARG A 171 -14.58 2.25 -2.96
C ARG A 171 -14.07 3.53 -3.62
N LYS A 172 -12.82 3.92 -3.37
CA LYS A 172 -12.21 5.09 -4.00
C LYS A 172 -12.07 4.92 -5.50
N LEU A 173 -11.72 3.72 -5.97
CA LEU A 173 -11.39 3.42 -7.37
C LEU A 173 -12.55 2.84 -8.18
N GLY A 174 -13.69 2.53 -7.56
CA GLY A 174 -14.85 1.95 -8.24
C GLY A 174 -15.44 2.78 -9.40
N PHE A 175 -15.02 4.04 -9.55
CA PHE A 175 -15.39 4.85 -10.73
C PHE A 175 -14.61 4.49 -11.99
N LEU A 176 -13.55 3.67 -11.92
CA LEU A 176 -12.69 3.34 -13.06
C LEU A 176 -13.34 2.42 -14.12
N GLY A 177 -14.62 2.07 -13.96
CA GLY A 177 -15.32 1.18 -14.87
C GLY A 177 -14.84 -0.28 -14.80
N ILE A 178 -13.98 -0.64 -13.84
CA ILE A 178 -13.56 -2.02 -13.62
C ILE A 178 -14.57 -2.68 -12.67
N SER A 179 -15.25 -3.72 -13.13
CA SER A 179 -16.17 -4.50 -12.31
C SER A 179 -15.42 -5.48 -11.40
N SER A 180 -14.37 -6.12 -11.91
CA SER A 180 -13.51 -7.01 -11.13
C SER A 180 -12.18 -7.30 -11.82
N ILE A 181 -11.20 -7.75 -11.04
CA ILE A 181 -9.96 -8.32 -11.52
C ILE A 181 -9.80 -9.73 -10.94
N GLU A 182 -9.42 -10.69 -11.78
CA GLU A 182 -9.10 -12.06 -11.36
C GLU A 182 -7.66 -12.40 -11.74
N THR A 183 -6.90 -12.91 -10.77
CA THR A 183 -5.50 -13.31 -10.97
C THR A 183 -5.37 -14.81 -10.84
N ILE A 184 -4.94 -15.47 -11.92
CA ILE A 184 -4.70 -16.91 -11.97
C ILE A 184 -3.19 -17.12 -12.14
N PRO A 185 -2.50 -17.66 -11.11
CA PRO A 185 -1.11 -18.05 -11.24
C PRO A 185 -0.94 -19.14 -12.32
N ASP A 186 0.06 -18.97 -13.18
CA ASP A 186 0.37 -20.01 -14.16
C ASP A 186 1.10 -21.17 -13.47
N VAL A 187 0.62 -22.41 -13.70
CA VAL A 187 1.20 -23.61 -13.07
C VAL A 187 2.55 -24.00 -13.67
N ARG A 188 2.80 -23.63 -14.94
CA ARG A 188 3.97 -24.07 -15.72
C ARG A 188 4.90 -22.94 -16.13
N SER A 189 4.62 -21.70 -15.71
CA SER A 189 5.42 -20.52 -16.02
C SER A 189 5.70 -19.74 -14.73
N SER A 190 6.61 -18.77 -14.79
CA SER A 190 6.85 -17.81 -13.71
C SER A 190 5.86 -16.64 -13.74
N GLY A 191 4.76 -16.73 -14.51
CA GLY A 191 3.81 -15.64 -14.72
C GLY A 191 2.47 -15.81 -14.01
N SER A 192 1.60 -14.82 -14.18
CA SER A 192 0.17 -14.92 -13.88
C SER A 192 -0.66 -14.45 -15.06
N SER A 193 -1.77 -15.13 -15.30
CA SER A 193 -2.85 -14.63 -16.13
C SER A 193 -3.74 -13.70 -15.30
N ILE A 194 -3.90 -12.45 -15.73
CA ILE A 194 -4.73 -11.44 -15.05
C ILE A 194 -5.85 -11.01 -15.96
N TYR A 195 -7.08 -11.23 -15.53
CA TYR A 195 -8.31 -10.88 -16.25
C TYR A 195 -8.90 -9.62 -15.64
N VAL A 196 -8.95 -8.53 -16.40
CA VAL A 196 -9.56 -7.27 -16.01
C VAL A 196 -10.90 -7.15 -16.72
N THR A 197 -11.99 -7.20 -15.95
CA THR A 197 -13.35 -7.09 -16.47
C THR A 197 -13.84 -5.66 -16.28
N PHE A 198 -14.19 -5.01 -17.38
CA PHE A 198 -14.86 -3.71 -17.37
C PHE A 198 -16.37 -3.91 -17.25
N ALA A 199 -17.05 -2.96 -16.61
CA ALA A 199 -18.50 -2.92 -16.55
C ALA A 199 -19.06 -2.52 -17.91
N ASP A 200 -20.21 -3.10 -18.28
CA ASP A 200 -20.98 -2.62 -19.42
C ASP A 200 -21.75 -1.36 -18.98
N ASP A 201 -21.68 -0.29 -19.77
CA ASP A 201 -22.41 0.98 -19.55
C ASP A 201 -23.92 0.87 -19.85
#